data_AF-A0AB33WMI4-F1
#
_entry.id   AF-A0AB33WMI4-F1
#
_cell.length_a   1.000
_cell.length_b   1.000
_cell.length_c   1.000
_cell.angle_alpha   90.00
_cell.angle_beta   90.00
_cell.angle_gamma   90.00
#
_symmetry.space_group_name_H-M   'P 1'
#
loop_
_entity.id
_entity.type
_entity.pdbx_description
1 polymer ?
#
loop_
_entity_poly.entity_id
_entity_poly.type
_entity_poly.pdbx_seq_one_letter_code
_entity_poly.pdbx_strand_id
1 'polypeptide(L)'
;MSRRLQHLTLLLLLSLVLTSCNRVGLAYRNLDVIIPWTLNDYLEMNREQKIWFNERLKEHLSWHCGTQLPGYLDYLDRLQQMVERNQVNDAELQEFTREAKQAIAQTARAIAPSAIELLRSLDDQQVAEMKAAFAKDMRQRRSKYLKSPLEQQIRLRAERMDKRLTTWLGSLTPEQTRRVADWSTSLGEQNQLWLTNRANWQAQFSAALEQRQNSDFDKRIERLLVDRESFWTPAYRQAYANSEQASRNLLVDVMAQSTPTQRKHLRNKLQNVRNEFEALKCMRTARQK
;
A
#
# COMPACT_ATOMS: atom_id res chain seq x y z
N MET A 1 -3.22 -7.78 -50.55
CA MET A 1 -3.09 -6.73 -49.50
C MET A 1 -4.21 -6.78 -48.45
N SER A 2 -5.43 -7.27 -48.78
CA SER A 2 -6.58 -7.34 -47.84
C SER A 2 -6.40 -8.26 -46.61
N ARG A 3 -5.88 -9.50 -46.77
CA ARG A 3 -5.71 -10.45 -45.64
C ARG A 3 -4.71 -9.98 -44.57
N ARG A 4 -3.60 -9.35 -44.96
CA ARG A 4 -2.62 -8.79 -44.01
C ARG A 4 -3.21 -7.62 -43.21
N LEU A 5 -4.03 -6.80 -43.86
CA LEU A 5 -4.74 -5.69 -43.19
C LEU A 5 -5.78 -6.24 -42.20
N GLN A 6 -6.52 -7.30 -42.56
CA GLN A 6 -7.46 -7.98 -41.66
C GLN A 6 -6.78 -8.58 -40.42
N HIS A 7 -5.61 -9.22 -40.57
CA HIS A 7 -4.85 -9.73 -39.41
C HIS A 7 -4.30 -8.61 -38.53
N LEU A 8 -3.84 -7.50 -39.12
CA LEU A 8 -3.40 -6.31 -38.38
C LEU A 8 -4.57 -5.67 -37.62
N THR A 9 -5.74 -5.52 -38.24
CA THR A 9 -6.94 -4.98 -37.57
C THR A 9 -7.45 -5.92 -36.47
N LEU A 10 -7.39 -7.24 -36.68
CA LEU A 10 -7.76 -8.23 -35.65
C LEU A 10 -6.79 -8.20 -34.47
N LEU A 11 -5.47 -8.08 -34.70
CA LEU A 11 -4.44 -7.90 -33.68
C LEU A 11 -4.58 -6.55 -32.95
N LEU A 12 -4.94 -5.48 -33.66
CA LEU A 12 -5.22 -4.17 -33.07
C LEU A 12 -6.47 -4.24 -32.17
N LEU A 13 -7.54 -4.88 -32.64
CA LEU A 13 -8.76 -5.13 -31.86
C LEU A 13 -8.49 -6.04 -30.65
N LEU A 14 -7.69 -7.10 -30.81
CA LEU A 14 -7.30 -7.99 -29.70
C LEU A 14 -6.45 -7.26 -28.65
N SER A 15 -5.53 -6.39 -29.09
CA SER A 15 -4.71 -5.57 -28.18
C SER A 15 -5.52 -4.48 -27.50
N LEU A 16 -6.55 -3.92 -28.16
CA LEU A 16 -7.54 -3.02 -27.55
C LEU A 16 -8.39 -3.74 -26.49
N VAL A 17 -8.77 -5.02 -26.69
CA VAL A 17 -9.49 -5.82 -25.68
C VAL A 17 -8.58 -6.21 -24.50
N LEU A 18 -7.26 -6.31 -24.71
CA LEU A 18 -6.26 -6.54 -23.65
C LEU A 18 -5.95 -5.29 -22.80
N THR A 19 -6.57 -4.13 -23.07
CA THR A 19 -6.33 -2.90 -22.29
C THR A 19 -7.11 -2.77 -20.98
N SER A 20 -7.87 -3.79 -20.55
CA SER A 20 -8.19 -3.92 -19.12
C SER A 20 -6.95 -4.44 -18.38
N CYS A 21 -5.92 -3.60 -18.28
CA CYS A 21 -4.76 -3.87 -17.44
C CYS A 21 -5.22 -3.85 -15.97
N ASN A 22 -5.80 -4.95 -15.57
CA ASN A 22 -6.16 -5.25 -14.21
C ASN A 22 -4.87 -5.55 -13.43
N ARG A 23 -4.37 -4.53 -12.74
CA ARG A 23 -3.10 -4.58 -12.02
C ARG A 23 -3.23 -5.18 -10.63
N VAL A 24 -4.41 -5.11 -10.01
CA VAL A 24 -4.59 -5.52 -8.60
C VAL A 24 -4.62 -7.05 -8.48
N GLY A 25 -5.49 -7.71 -9.25
CA GLY A 25 -5.53 -9.17 -9.28
C GLY A 25 -4.22 -9.77 -9.80
N LEU A 26 -3.60 -9.14 -10.81
CA LEU A 26 -2.29 -9.56 -11.32
C LEU A 26 -1.19 -9.42 -10.27
N ALA A 27 -1.08 -8.28 -9.58
CA ALA A 27 -0.09 -8.10 -8.52
C ALA A 27 -0.29 -9.11 -7.39
N TYR A 28 -1.54 -9.32 -6.95
CA TYR A 28 -1.83 -10.29 -5.89
C TYR A 28 -1.41 -11.71 -6.27
N ARG A 29 -1.71 -12.14 -7.51
CA ARG A 29 -1.35 -13.46 -8.03
C ARG A 29 0.17 -13.71 -8.13
N ASN A 30 0.98 -12.66 -8.07
CA ASN A 30 2.44 -12.72 -8.19
C ASN A 30 3.15 -12.22 -6.92
N LEU A 31 2.46 -12.14 -5.78
CA LEU A 31 3.08 -11.71 -4.52
C LEU A 31 4.20 -12.64 -4.06
N ASP A 32 4.13 -13.92 -4.41
CA ASP A 32 5.17 -14.92 -4.20
C ASP A 32 6.48 -14.60 -4.94
N VAL A 33 6.43 -13.76 -5.98
CA VAL A 33 7.61 -13.26 -6.71
C VAL A 33 7.97 -11.84 -6.28
N ILE A 34 6.97 -10.95 -6.15
CA ILE A 34 7.17 -9.53 -5.84
C ILE A 34 7.78 -9.34 -4.45
N ILE A 35 7.31 -10.10 -3.45
CA ILE A 35 7.77 -9.94 -2.06
C ILE A 35 9.25 -10.33 -1.92
N PRO A 36 9.73 -11.51 -2.36
CA PRO A 36 11.15 -11.84 -2.31
C PRO A 36 11.99 -10.85 -3.12
N TRP A 37 11.54 -10.46 -4.32
CA TRP A 37 12.25 -9.47 -5.14
C TRP A 37 12.42 -8.13 -4.42
N THR A 38 11.39 -7.66 -3.72
CA THR A 38 11.46 -6.42 -2.93
C THR A 38 12.33 -6.57 -1.68
N LEU A 39 12.34 -7.76 -1.07
CA LEU A 39 13.14 -8.03 0.13
C LEU A 39 14.64 -8.09 -0.19
N ASN A 40 15.01 -8.55 -1.39
CA ASN A 40 16.39 -8.57 -1.87
C ASN A 40 17.04 -7.18 -1.96
N ASP A 41 16.26 -6.09 -2.00
CA ASP A 41 16.81 -4.73 -1.90
C ASP A 41 17.44 -4.44 -0.52
N TYR A 42 17.13 -5.26 0.49
CA TYR A 42 17.57 -5.07 1.89
C TYR A 42 18.31 -6.27 2.48
N LEU A 43 18.02 -7.49 2.03
CA LEU A 43 18.56 -8.71 2.62
C LEU A 43 18.92 -9.71 1.52
N GLU A 44 20.21 -10.03 1.39
CA GLU A 44 20.65 -11.13 0.53
C GLU A 44 20.53 -12.45 1.30
N MET A 45 19.41 -13.14 1.12
CA MET A 45 19.18 -14.44 1.73
C MET A 45 20.05 -15.53 1.08
N ASN A 46 20.63 -16.42 1.89
CA ASN A 46 21.32 -17.61 1.41
C ASN A 46 20.31 -18.64 0.85
N ARG A 47 20.80 -19.75 0.28
CA ARG A 47 19.95 -20.75 -0.38
C ARG A 47 18.91 -21.36 0.59
N GLU A 48 19.31 -21.68 1.81
CA GLU A 48 18.43 -22.31 2.80
C GLU A 48 17.35 -21.33 3.27
N GLN A 49 17.74 -20.09 3.59
CA GLN A 49 16.81 -19.01 3.94
C GLN A 49 15.80 -18.74 2.82
N LYS A 50 16.23 -18.74 1.54
CA LYS A 50 15.33 -18.55 0.39
C LYS A 50 14.30 -19.67 0.25
N ILE A 51 14.70 -20.93 0.43
CA ILE A 51 13.79 -22.08 0.37
C ILE A 51 12.76 -21.97 1.50
N TRP A 52 13.23 -21.80 2.73
CA TRP A 52 12.37 -21.66 3.92
C TRP A 52 11.41 -20.47 3.77
N PHE A 53 11.89 -19.31 3.31
CA PHE A 53 11.09 -18.10 3.14
C PHE A 53 9.97 -18.31 2.12
N ASN A 54 10.27 -18.93 0.98
CA ASN A 54 9.28 -19.16 -0.07
C ASN A 54 8.16 -20.12 0.37
N GLU A 55 8.48 -21.12 1.19
CA GLU A 55 7.47 -22.02 1.76
C GLU A 55 6.55 -21.28 2.74
N ARG A 56 7.12 -20.57 3.72
CA ARG A 56 6.35 -19.77 4.68
C ARG A 56 5.53 -18.68 4.00
N LEU A 57 6.08 -18.03 2.97
CA LEU A 57 5.37 -17.01 2.22
C LEU A 57 4.12 -17.58 1.53
N LYS A 58 4.20 -18.77 0.94
CA LYS A 58 3.03 -19.43 0.33
C LYS A 58 1.92 -19.69 1.36
N GLU A 59 2.29 -20.12 2.56
CA GLU A 59 1.34 -20.32 3.66
C GLU A 59 0.68 -19.00 4.08
N HIS A 60 1.46 -17.95 4.28
CA HIS A 60 0.94 -16.62 4.62
C HIS A 60 0.02 -16.04 3.53
N LEU A 61 0.37 -16.20 2.26
CA LEU A 61 -0.47 -15.75 1.14
C LEU A 61 -1.78 -16.55 1.05
N SER A 62 -1.73 -17.86 1.33
CA SER A 62 -2.91 -18.72 1.38
C SER A 62 -3.83 -18.34 2.55
N TRP A 63 -3.27 -18.15 3.74
CA TRP A 63 -3.99 -17.67 4.92
C TRP A 63 -4.60 -16.28 4.68
N HIS A 64 -3.83 -15.33 4.17
CA HIS A 64 -4.31 -13.97 3.91
C HIS A 64 -5.46 -14.00 2.88
N CYS A 65 -5.32 -14.82 1.84
CA CYS A 65 -6.38 -14.98 0.85
C CYS A 65 -7.66 -15.57 1.48
N GLY A 66 -7.54 -16.68 2.23
CA GLY A 66 -8.70 -17.38 2.77
C GLY A 66 -9.40 -16.65 3.92
N THR A 67 -8.68 -15.83 4.69
CA THR A 67 -9.20 -15.24 5.93
C THR A 67 -9.38 -13.72 5.89
N GLN A 68 -8.54 -13.00 5.14
CA GLN A 68 -8.53 -11.53 5.14
C GLN A 68 -9.28 -10.96 3.94
N LEU A 69 -9.07 -11.51 2.73
CA LEU A 69 -9.77 -11.05 1.53
C LEU A 69 -11.30 -11.14 1.66
N PRO A 70 -11.85 -12.12 2.40
CA PRO A 70 -13.12 -12.09 3.10
C PRO A 70 -13.77 -10.73 3.27
N GLY A 71 -13.23 -10.07 4.30
CA GLY A 71 -13.66 -8.76 4.77
C GLY A 71 -13.28 -7.64 3.82
N TYR A 72 -12.28 -7.81 2.95
CA TYR A 72 -11.98 -6.77 1.95
C TYR A 72 -13.08 -6.68 0.88
N LEU A 73 -13.75 -7.80 0.56
CA LEU A 73 -14.93 -7.77 -0.32
C LEU A 73 -16.09 -7.03 0.33
N ASP A 74 -16.38 -7.31 1.61
CA ASP A 74 -17.40 -6.58 2.38
C ASP A 74 -17.09 -5.08 2.47
N TYR A 75 -15.83 -4.74 2.76
CA TYR A 75 -15.36 -3.36 2.79
C TYR A 75 -15.59 -2.65 1.46
N LEU A 76 -15.30 -3.31 0.32
CA LEU A 76 -15.56 -2.78 -1.01
C LEU A 76 -17.06 -2.65 -1.30
N ASP A 77 -17.90 -3.56 -0.81
CA ASP A 77 -19.36 -3.49 -0.96
C ASP A 77 -19.94 -2.30 -0.19
N ARG A 78 -19.51 -2.07 1.06
CA ARG A 78 -19.91 -0.89 1.83
C ARG A 78 -19.43 0.42 1.22
N LEU A 79 -18.21 0.46 0.67
CA LEU A 79 -17.73 1.62 -0.08
C LEU A 79 -18.60 1.91 -1.31
N GLN A 80 -19.01 0.89 -2.06
CA GLN A 80 -19.89 1.05 -3.22
C GLN A 80 -21.25 1.62 -2.79
N GLN A 81 -21.86 1.08 -1.73
CA GLN A 81 -23.12 1.58 -1.19
C GLN A 81 -23.02 3.03 -0.71
N MET A 82 -21.92 3.42 -0.08
CA MET A 82 -21.67 4.82 0.33
C MET A 82 -21.63 5.77 -0.88
N VAL A 83 -20.97 5.36 -1.97
CA VAL A 83 -20.92 6.14 -3.22
C VAL A 83 -22.28 6.19 -3.92
N GLU A 84 -23.03 5.09 -3.92
CA GLU A 84 -24.37 5.00 -4.53
C GLU A 84 -25.38 5.93 -3.88
N ARG A 85 -25.37 6.00 -2.55
CA ARG A 85 -26.24 6.89 -1.77
C ARG A 85 -25.86 8.37 -1.91
N ASN A 86 -24.70 8.68 -2.52
CA ASN A 86 -24.14 10.03 -2.61
C ASN A 86 -24.04 10.73 -1.24
N GLN A 87 -23.66 9.97 -0.21
CA GLN A 87 -23.60 10.42 1.19
C GLN A 87 -22.23 10.12 1.81
N VAL A 88 -21.15 10.41 1.08
CA VAL A 88 -19.79 10.27 1.61
C VAL A 88 -19.56 11.31 2.71
N ASN A 89 -19.32 10.85 3.94
CA ASN A 89 -19.12 11.70 5.11
C ASN A 89 -17.88 11.26 5.92
N ASP A 90 -17.38 12.16 6.77
CA ASP A 90 -16.14 11.92 7.51
C ASP A 90 -16.23 10.77 8.52
N ALA A 91 -17.40 10.58 9.16
CA ALA A 91 -17.59 9.56 10.18
C ALA A 91 -17.46 8.15 9.58
N GLU A 92 -18.13 7.88 8.46
CA GLU A 92 -17.98 6.60 7.74
C GLU A 92 -16.53 6.42 7.22
N LEU A 93 -15.90 7.48 6.68
CA LEU A 93 -14.50 7.40 6.24
C LEU A 93 -13.51 7.13 7.38
N GLN A 94 -13.75 7.68 8.58
CA GLN A 94 -12.93 7.43 9.76
C GLN A 94 -13.00 5.96 10.17
N GLU A 95 -14.20 5.38 10.12
CA GLU A 95 -14.42 3.96 10.40
C GLU A 95 -13.69 3.08 9.38
N PHE A 96 -13.83 3.39 8.09
CA PHE A 96 -13.06 2.73 7.03
C PHE A 96 -11.53 2.82 7.25
N THR A 97 -11.02 3.99 7.66
CA THR A 97 -9.60 4.13 8.02
C THR A 97 -9.22 3.20 9.20
N ARG A 98 -10.06 3.11 10.24
CA ARG A 98 -9.83 2.28 11.42
C ARG A 98 -9.78 0.80 11.05
N GLU A 99 -10.73 0.32 10.26
CA GLU A 99 -10.77 -1.05 9.78
C GLU A 99 -9.53 -1.41 8.94
N ALA A 100 -9.12 -0.52 8.03
CA ALA A 100 -7.92 -0.72 7.21
C ALA A 100 -6.65 -0.84 8.07
N LYS A 101 -6.52 -0.02 9.12
CA LYS A 101 -5.42 -0.13 10.09
C LYS A 101 -5.45 -1.46 10.84
N GLN A 102 -6.63 -1.94 11.23
CA GLN A 102 -6.79 -3.22 11.92
C GLN A 102 -6.41 -4.40 11.03
N ALA A 103 -6.82 -4.39 9.75
CA ALA A 103 -6.43 -5.40 8.77
C ALA A 103 -4.91 -5.47 8.56
N ILE A 104 -4.25 -4.30 8.48
CA ILE A 104 -2.78 -4.23 8.41
C ILE A 104 -2.14 -4.83 9.67
N ALA A 105 -2.65 -4.49 10.86
CA ALA A 105 -2.13 -5.01 12.12
C ALA A 105 -2.36 -6.53 12.27
N GLN A 106 -3.50 -7.05 11.82
CA GLN A 106 -3.79 -8.49 11.81
C GLN A 106 -2.84 -9.25 10.89
N THR A 107 -2.58 -8.71 9.69
CA THR A 107 -1.59 -9.27 8.78
C THR A 107 -0.19 -9.25 9.40
N ALA A 108 0.21 -8.13 10.02
CA ALA A 108 1.49 -8.00 10.70
C ALA A 108 1.67 -9.03 11.83
N ARG A 109 0.62 -9.28 12.64
CA ARG A 109 0.64 -10.30 13.71
C ARG A 109 0.81 -11.71 13.15
N ALA A 110 0.12 -12.03 12.06
CA ALA A 110 0.21 -13.35 11.44
C ALA A 110 1.61 -13.64 10.89
N ILE A 111 2.27 -12.64 10.29
CA ILE A 111 3.61 -12.82 9.71
C ILE A 111 4.75 -12.69 10.73
N ALA A 112 4.52 -12.06 11.89
CA ALA A 112 5.56 -11.74 12.85
C ALA A 112 6.40 -12.96 13.30
N PRO A 113 5.81 -14.14 13.62
CA PRO A 113 6.61 -15.31 14.01
C PRO A 113 7.61 -15.74 12.93
N SER A 114 7.19 -15.81 11.67
CA SER A 114 8.09 -16.14 10.55
C SER A 114 9.12 -15.04 10.32
N ALA A 115 8.74 -13.77 10.42
CA ALA A 115 9.70 -12.67 10.31
C ALA A 115 10.78 -12.78 11.41
N ILE A 116 10.40 -13.09 12.65
CA ILE A 116 11.33 -13.28 13.76
C ILE A 116 12.28 -14.45 13.50
N GLU A 117 11.77 -15.60 13.06
CA GLU A 117 12.60 -16.78 12.73
C GLU A 117 13.66 -16.46 11.66
N LEU A 118 13.25 -15.79 10.58
CA LEU A 118 14.17 -15.35 9.54
C LEU A 118 15.22 -14.37 10.08
N LEU A 119 14.79 -13.37 10.86
CA LEU A 119 15.69 -12.34 11.37
C LEU A 119 16.66 -12.88 12.43
N ARG A 120 16.28 -13.92 13.19
CA ARG A 120 17.20 -14.65 14.08
C ARG A 120 18.25 -15.44 13.30
N SER A 121 17.88 -15.97 12.14
CA SER A 121 18.77 -16.79 11.30
C SER A 121 19.88 -15.98 10.61
N LEU A 122 19.82 -14.64 10.66
CA LEU A 122 20.81 -13.81 10.00
C LEU A 122 22.19 -13.93 10.65
N ASP A 123 23.23 -13.97 9.82
CA ASP A 123 24.60 -13.78 10.29
C ASP A 123 24.95 -12.28 10.45
N ASP A 124 26.11 -11.99 11.01
CA ASP A 124 26.53 -10.60 11.27
C ASP A 124 26.79 -9.81 9.98
N GLN A 125 27.19 -10.49 8.89
CA GLN A 125 27.39 -9.86 7.59
C GLN A 125 26.04 -9.41 7.02
N GLN A 126 25.03 -10.28 7.04
CA GLN A 126 23.67 -9.97 6.59
C GLN A 126 23.05 -8.82 7.39
N VAL A 127 23.28 -8.76 8.71
CA VAL A 127 22.84 -7.63 9.55
C VAL A 127 23.52 -6.32 9.13
N ALA A 128 24.83 -6.34 8.89
CA ALA A 128 25.58 -5.17 8.42
C ALA A 128 25.12 -4.70 7.03
N GLU A 129 24.89 -5.63 6.10
CA GLU A 129 24.37 -5.37 4.76
C GLU A 129 22.98 -4.72 4.81
N MET A 130 22.08 -5.23 5.66
CA MET A 130 20.74 -4.66 5.84
C MET A 130 20.79 -3.22 6.36
N LYS A 131 21.69 -2.93 7.31
CA LYS A 131 21.93 -1.56 7.81
C LYS A 131 22.45 -0.65 6.70
N ALA A 132 23.37 -1.12 5.87
CA ALA A 132 23.88 -0.38 4.72
C ALA A 132 22.78 -0.12 3.67
N ALA A 133 21.91 -1.10 3.42
CA ALA A 133 20.75 -0.96 2.53
C ALA A 133 19.76 0.09 3.04
N PHE A 134 19.45 0.12 4.34
CA PHE A 134 18.63 1.19 4.92
C PHE A 134 19.25 2.57 4.75
N ALA A 135 20.57 2.71 4.98
CA ALA A 135 21.25 3.97 4.78
C ALA A 135 21.21 4.42 3.30
N LYS A 136 21.37 3.49 2.35
CA LYS A 136 21.25 3.75 0.91
C LYS A 136 19.82 4.20 0.53
N ASP A 137 18.80 3.46 0.96
CA ASP A 137 17.38 3.80 0.75
C ASP A 137 17.06 5.20 1.30
N MET A 138 17.55 5.53 2.50
CA MET A 138 17.37 6.86 3.09
C MET A 138 18.03 7.97 2.27
N ARG A 139 19.24 7.78 1.76
CA ARG A 139 19.89 8.76 0.87
C ARG A 139 19.09 8.96 -0.42
N GLN A 140 18.64 7.88 -1.05
CA GLN A 140 17.83 7.93 -2.27
C GLN A 140 16.50 8.66 -2.04
N ARG A 141 15.80 8.37 -0.94
CA ARG A 141 14.53 9.04 -0.60
C ARG A 141 14.71 10.51 -0.25
N ARG A 142 15.74 10.87 0.51
CA ARG A 142 16.05 12.29 0.78
C ARG A 142 16.31 13.05 -0.52
N SER A 143 17.11 12.48 -1.42
CA SER A 143 17.34 13.06 -2.74
C SER A 143 16.05 13.21 -3.55
N LYS A 144 15.19 12.19 -3.55
CA LYS A 144 13.94 12.19 -4.31
C LYS A 144 12.87 13.15 -3.76
N TYR A 145 12.75 13.26 -2.44
CA TYR A 145 11.61 13.92 -1.80
C TYR A 145 11.92 15.25 -1.14
N LEU A 146 13.20 15.54 -0.82
CA LEU A 146 13.59 16.77 -0.08
C LEU A 146 14.56 17.67 -0.86
N LYS A 147 15.15 17.20 -1.97
CA LYS A 147 16.10 18.01 -2.75
C LYS A 147 15.44 19.26 -3.36
N SER A 148 14.17 19.16 -3.73
CA SER A 148 13.40 20.28 -4.26
C SER A 148 12.92 21.22 -3.15
N PRO A 149 12.80 22.54 -3.41
CA PRO A 149 12.18 23.49 -2.49
C PRO A 149 10.77 23.06 -2.08
N LEU A 150 10.33 23.47 -0.88
CA LEU A 150 9.06 23.05 -0.29
C LEU A 150 7.85 23.28 -1.23
N GLU A 151 7.79 24.43 -1.90
CA GLU A 151 6.73 24.75 -2.86
C GLU A 151 6.66 23.72 -4.01
N GLN A 152 7.81 23.29 -4.54
CA GLN A 152 7.86 22.24 -5.55
C GLN A 152 7.46 20.88 -4.97
N GLN A 153 7.81 20.57 -3.72
CA GLN A 153 7.33 19.34 -3.07
C GLN A 153 5.80 19.32 -2.92
N ILE A 154 5.20 20.45 -2.54
CA ILE A 154 3.74 20.64 -2.44
C ILE A 154 3.10 20.48 -3.82
N ARG A 155 3.64 21.10 -4.87
CA ARG A 155 3.12 20.95 -6.24
C ARG A 155 3.16 19.49 -6.70
N LEU A 156 4.30 18.82 -6.55
CA LEU A 156 4.45 17.41 -6.93
C LEU A 156 3.53 16.49 -6.11
N ARG A 157 3.21 16.84 -4.86
CA ARG A 157 2.23 16.11 -4.04
C ARG A 157 0.82 16.29 -4.59
N ALA A 158 0.44 17.51 -4.98
CA ALA A 158 -0.85 17.78 -5.61
C ALA A 158 -1.02 17.00 -6.92
N GLU A 159 -0.01 17.03 -7.81
CA GLU A 159 -0.02 16.28 -9.08
C GLU A 159 -0.18 14.76 -8.87
N ARG A 160 0.48 14.19 -7.84
CA ARG A 160 0.32 12.76 -7.51
C ARG A 160 -1.09 12.43 -7.01
N MET A 161 -1.70 13.32 -6.23
CA MET A 161 -3.05 13.12 -5.72
C MET A 161 -4.09 13.32 -6.83
N ASP A 162 -3.94 14.33 -7.68
CA ASP A 162 -4.77 14.55 -8.85
C ASP A 162 -4.79 13.32 -9.77
N LYS A 163 -3.62 12.78 -10.12
CA LYS A 163 -3.50 11.55 -10.91
C LYS A 163 -4.18 10.36 -10.23
N ARG A 164 -4.06 10.25 -8.90
CA ARG A 164 -4.70 9.18 -8.12
C ARG A 164 -6.22 9.31 -8.20
N LEU A 165 -6.77 10.47 -7.89
CA LEU A 165 -8.20 10.73 -7.95
C LEU A 165 -8.73 10.56 -9.39
N THR A 166 -8.01 11.04 -10.40
CA THR A 166 -8.36 10.87 -11.81
C THR A 166 -8.47 9.40 -12.22
N THR A 167 -7.60 8.54 -11.69
CA THR A 167 -7.66 7.09 -11.95
C THR A 167 -8.96 6.47 -11.43
N TRP A 168 -9.48 6.97 -10.30
CA TRP A 168 -10.65 6.45 -9.60
C TRP A 168 -11.98 7.13 -9.97
N LEU A 169 -11.97 8.42 -10.26
CA LEU A 169 -13.16 9.24 -10.54
C LEU A 169 -13.30 9.59 -12.03
N GLY A 170 -12.23 9.47 -12.83
CA GLY A 170 -12.15 10.13 -14.14
C GLY A 170 -11.68 11.58 -13.99
N SER A 171 -11.69 12.36 -15.07
CA SER A 171 -11.19 13.75 -15.05
C SER A 171 -11.80 14.57 -13.91
N LEU A 172 -10.95 15.29 -13.17
CA LEU A 172 -11.38 16.19 -12.10
C LEU A 172 -11.91 17.52 -12.66
N THR A 173 -12.87 18.12 -11.95
CA THR A 173 -13.33 19.48 -12.25
C THR A 173 -12.32 20.52 -11.76
N PRO A 174 -12.37 21.77 -12.25
CA PRO A 174 -11.53 22.85 -11.72
C PRO A 174 -11.63 23.03 -10.20
N GLU A 175 -12.81 22.85 -9.63
CA GLU A 175 -13.08 22.92 -8.19
C GLU A 175 -12.37 21.78 -7.44
N GLN A 176 -12.46 20.56 -7.95
CA GLN A 176 -11.80 19.39 -7.37
C GLN A 176 -10.26 19.53 -7.44
N THR A 177 -9.72 20.00 -8.57
CA THR A 177 -8.28 20.25 -8.70
C THR A 177 -7.80 21.34 -7.75
N ARG A 178 -8.57 22.44 -7.57
CA ARG A 178 -8.27 23.47 -6.57
C ARG A 178 -8.26 22.88 -5.16
N ARG A 179 -9.26 22.04 -4.84
CA ARG A 179 -9.35 21.38 -3.54
C ARG A 179 -8.17 20.46 -3.24
N VAL A 180 -7.63 19.78 -4.25
CA VAL A 180 -6.40 18.99 -4.18
C VAL A 180 -5.17 19.87 -3.91
N ALA A 181 -5.09 21.05 -4.54
CA ALA A 181 -4.00 22.01 -4.29
C ALA A 181 -4.03 22.55 -2.85
N ASP A 182 -5.22 22.90 -2.34
CA ASP A 182 -5.41 23.35 -0.96
C ASP A 182 -5.04 22.25 0.05
N TRP A 183 -5.50 21.02 -0.20
CA TRP A 183 -5.11 19.84 0.58
C TRP A 183 -3.59 19.68 0.60
N SER A 184 -2.94 19.73 -0.57
CA SER A 184 -1.49 19.53 -0.66
C SER A 184 -0.70 20.58 0.12
N THR A 185 -1.16 21.83 0.07
CA THR A 185 -0.59 22.97 0.80
C THR A 185 -0.74 22.79 2.30
N SER A 186 -1.92 22.35 2.76
CA SER A 186 -2.22 22.14 4.19
C SER A 186 -1.30 21.13 4.88
N LEU A 187 -0.67 20.22 4.12
CA LEU A 187 0.23 19.19 4.66
C LEU A 187 1.68 19.68 4.88
N GLY A 188 2.04 20.86 4.36
CA GLY A 188 3.36 21.47 4.55
C GLY A 188 4.53 20.50 4.31
N GLU A 189 5.44 20.43 5.29
CA GLU A 189 6.69 19.66 5.27
C GLU A 189 6.54 18.15 5.52
N GLN A 190 5.37 17.57 5.19
CA GLN A 190 5.05 16.16 5.43
C GLN A 190 6.16 15.16 5.03
N ASN A 191 6.88 15.43 3.94
CA ASN A 191 7.98 14.56 3.47
C ASN A 191 9.11 14.47 4.49
N GLN A 192 9.51 15.59 5.10
CA GLN A 192 10.58 15.67 6.09
C GLN A 192 10.18 14.90 7.36
N LEU A 193 8.94 15.10 7.82
CA LEU A 193 8.39 14.44 9.00
C LEU A 193 8.31 12.92 8.80
N TRP A 194 7.84 12.48 7.63
CA TRP A 194 7.80 11.06 7.27
C TRP A 194 9.20 10.43 7.20
N LEU A 195 10.17 11.10 6.56
CA LEU A 195 11.54 10.57 6.46
C LEU A 195 12.27 10.53 7.80
N THR A 196 12.02 11.51 8.67
CA THR A 196 12.55 11.52 10.03
C THR A 196 11.99 10.35 10.83
N ASN A 197 10.67 10.10 10.74
CA ASN A 197 10.04 8.96 11.39
C ASN A 197 10.55 7.61 10.86
N ARG A 198 10.73 7.49 9.54
CA ARG A 198 11.30 6.29 8.92
C ARG A 198 12.71 6.02 9.44
N ALA A 199 13.55 7.05 9.55
CA ALA A 199 14.89 6.91 10.09
C ALA A 199 14.87 6.45 11.56
N ASN A 200 13.95 6.98 12.37
CA ASN A 200 13.76 6.52 13.76
C ASN A 200 13.41 5.03 13.81
N TRP A 201 12.41 4.59 13.04
CA TRP A 201 12.02 3.19 13.00
C TRP A 201 13.17 2.28 12.51
N GLN A 202 13.90 2.69 11.46
CA GLN A 202 15.05 1.92 10.95
C GLN A 202 16.17 1.81 11.97
N ALA A 203 16.47 2.87 12.72
CA ALA A 203 17.47 2.82 13.78
C ALA A 203 17.09 1.82 14.89
N GLN A 204 15.82 1.85 15.32
CA GLN A 204 15.30 0.91 16.32
C GLN A 204 15.33 -0.54 15.83
N PHE A 205 14.97 -0.76 14.57
CA PHE A 205 15.01 -2.08 13.94
C PHE A 205 16.44 -2.59 13.79
N SER A 206 17.38 -1.77 13.31
CA SER A 206 18.80 -2.14 13.24
C SER A 206 19.38 -2.46 14.63
N ALA A 207 19.07 -1.66 15.64
CA ALA A 207 19.51 -1.93 17.01
C ALA A 207 18.90 -3.23 17.59
N ALA A 208 17.73 -3.66 17.11
CA ALA A 208 17.15 -4.95 17.48
C ALA A 208 17.91 -6.11 16.81
N LEU A 209 18.27 -5.97 15.54
CA LEU A 209 19.04 -6.99 14.81
C LEU A 209 20.47 -7.17 15.31
N GLU A 210 21.13 -6.07 15.69
CA GLU A 210 22.46 -6.13 16.30
C GLU A 210 22.45 -6.92 17.62
N GLN A 211 21.30 -6.99 18.29
CA GLN A 211 21.10 -7.67 19.57
C GLN A 211 20.19 -8.92 19.42
N ARG A 212 20.18 -9.53 18.23
CA ARG A 212 19.24 -10.63 17.90
C ARG A 212 19.37 -11.89 18.77
N GLN A 213 20.50 -12.06 19.45
CA GLN A 213 20.73 -13.17 20.37
C GLN A 213 20.15 -12.93 21.78
N ASN A 214 19.67 -11.71 22.07
CA ASN A 214 19.05 -11.43 23.35
C ASN A 214 17.70 -12.14 23.50
N SER A 215 17.36 -12.47 24.75
CA SER A 215 16.12 -13.17 25.09
C SER A 215 14.85 -12.36 24.82
N ASP A 216 14.96 -11.03 24.70
CA ASP A 216 13.85 -10.12 24.42
C ASP A 216 13.68 -9.77 22.93
N PHE A 217 14.53 -10.32 22.04
CA PHE A 217 14.53 -10.00 20.61
C PHE A 217 13.15 -10.19 19.95
N ASP A 218 12.48 -11.32 20.22
CA ASP A 218 11.18 -11.64 19.61
C ASP A 218 10.15 -10.56 19.93
N LYS A 219 10.07 -10.17 21.21
CA LYS A 219 9.15 -9.13 21.68
C LYS A 219 9.48 -7.76 21.06
N ARG A 220 10.76 -7.45 20.86
CA ARG A 220 11.18 -6.18 20.23
C ARG A 220 10.80 -6.13 18.76
N ILE A 221 11.06 -7.19 18.01
CA ILE A 221 10.68 -7.30 16.60
C ILE A 221 9.16 -7.32 16.43
N GLU A 222 8.45 -8.09 17.25
CA GLU A 222 6.99 -8.13 17.23
C GLU A 222 6.39 -6.74 17.41
N ARG A 223 6.85 -5.97 18.42
CA ARG A 223 6.41 -4.58 18.62
C ARG A 223 6.75 -3.70 17.41
N LEU A 224 7.95 -3.83 16.84
CA LEU A 224 8.37 -3.06 15.66
C LEU A 224 7.54 -3.37 14.40
N LEU A 225 6.94 -4.57 14.29
CA LEU A 225 6.12 -4.98 13.15
C LEU A 225 4.63 -4.72 13.39
N VAL A 226 4.14 -4.99 14.59
CA VAL A 226 2.71 -4.97 14.95
C VAL A 226 2.28 -3.63 15.54
N ASP A 227 3.06 -3.07 16.45
CA ASP A 227 2.78 -1.81 17.16
C ASP A 227 3.66 -0.67 16.64
N ARG A 228 3.66 -0.51 15.32
CA ARG A 228 4.51 0.48 14.61
C ARG A 228 4.24 1.90 15.05
N GLU A 229 3.01 2.20 15.43
CA GLU A 229 2.61 3.54 15.85
C GLU A 229 3.25 3.93 17.18
N SER A 230 3.59 2.97 18.07
CA SER A 230 4.33 3.28 19.31
C SER A 230 5.74 3.82 19.07
N PHE A 231 6.33 3.53 17.91
CA PHE A 231 7.65 4.02 17.49
C PHE A 231 7.61 5.33 16.71
N TRP A 232 6.43 5.95 16.58
CA TRP A 232 6.33 7.23 15.90
C TRP A 232 6.98 8.35 16.72
N THR A 233 7.74 9.20 16.04
CA THR A 233 8.21 10.44 16.67
C THR A 233 6.99 11.30 17.03
N PRO A 234 7.03 12.09 18.12
CA PRO A 234 5.90 12.95 18.50
C PRO A 234 5.44 13.87 17.37
N ALA A 235 6.39 14.47 16.65
CA ALA A 235 6.10 15.33 15.49
C ALA A 235 5.40 14.56 14.36
N TYR A 236 5.83 13.33 14.06
CA TYR A 236 5.18 12.53 13.03
C TYR A 236 3.80 12.03 13.45
N ARG A 237 3.59 11.69 14.73
CA ARG A 237 2.28 11.30 15.24
C ARG A 237 1.25 12.41 15.01
N GLN A 238 1.59 13.65 15.37
CA GLN A 238 0.71 14.79 15.11
C GLN A 238 0.50 15.02 13.62
N ALA A 239 1.58 15.00 12.83
CA ALA A 239 1.52 15.20 11.39
C ALA A 239 0.70 14.13 10.67
N TYR A 240 0.78 12.88 11.12
CA TYR A 240 -0.01 11.77 10.60
C TYR A 240 -1.50 12.00 10.89
N ALA A 241 -1.87 12.31 12.14
CA ALA A 241 -3.26 12.58 12.52
C ALA A 241 -3.84 13.73 11.68
N ASN A 242 -3.10 14.83 11.53
CA ASN A 242 -3.50 15.96 10.70
C ASN A 242 -3.65 15.55 9.21
N SER A 243 -2.69 14.79 8.67
CA SER A 243 -2.70 14.36 7.27
C SER A 243 -3.84 13.40 6.95
N GLU A 244 -4.16 12.52 7.90
CA GLU A 244 -5.22 11.54 7.78
C GLU A 244 -6.58 12.23 7.77
N GLN A 245 -6.86 13.12 8.74
CA GLN A 245 -8.06 13.97 8.73
C GLN A 245 -8.17 14.81 7.46
N ALA A 246 -7.09 15.49 7.04
CA ALA A 246 -7.09 16.31 5.84
C ALA A 246 -7.41 15.49 4.58
N SER A 247 -6.95 14.23 4.53
CA SER A 247 -7.24 13.30 3.44
C SER A 247 -8.71 12.86 3.42
N ARG A 248 -9.32 12.59 4.59
CA ARG A 248 -10.76 12.29 4.66
C ARG A 248 -11.60 13.50 4.24
N ASN A 249 -11.26 14.70 4.73
CA ASN A 249 -11.92 15.94 4.32
C ASN A 249 -11.82 16.18 2.80
N LEU A 250 -10.64 15.93 2.20
CA LEU A 250 -10.47 16.00 0.75
C LEU A 250 -11.45 15.05 0.03
N LEU A 251 -11.60 13.81 0.51
CA LEU A 251 -12.52 12.84 -0.11
C LEU A 251 -13.99 13.27 0.03
N VAL A 252 -14.39 13.79 1.19
CA VAL A 252 -15.74 14.35 1.40
C VAL A 252 -16.01 15.46 0.39
N ASP A 253 -15.11 16.45 0.30
CA ASP A 253 -15.30 17.61 -0.56
C ASP A 253 -15.31 17.23 -2.06
N VAL A 254 -14.38 16.37 -2.47
CA VAL A 254 -14.31 15.89 -3.87
C VAL A 254 -15.56 15.09 -4.24
N MET A 255 -16.09 14.29 -3.32
CA MET A 255 -17.31 13.51 -3.56
C MET A 255 -18.57 14.37 -3.54
N ALA A 256 -18.64 15.39 -2.68
CA ALA A 256 -19.72 16.37 -2.69
C ALA A 256 -19.75 17.16 -4.02
N GLN A 257 -18.58 17.46 -4.58
CA GLN A 257 -18.41 18.10 -5.89
C GLN A 257 -18.54 17.14 -7.08
N SER A 258 -18.73 15.85 -6.84
CA SER A 258 -18.68 14.85 -7.91
C SER A 258 -19.88 14.91 -8.85
N THR A 259 -19.65 14.57 -10.12
CA THR A 259 -20.72 14.38 -11.10
C THR A 259 -21.29 12.97 -11.07
N PRO A 260 -22.52 12.73 -11.58
CA PRO A 260 -23.05 11.38 -11.75
C PRO A 260 -22.13 10.44 -12.54
N THR A 261 -21.44 10.98 -13.56
CA THR A 261 -20.46 10.23 -14.36
C THR A 261 -19.25 9.81 -13.53
N GLN A 262 -18.70 10.70 -12.70
CA GLN A 262 -17.58 10.38 -11.82
C GLN A 262 -17.96 9.32 -10.77
N ARG A 263 -19.16 9.43 -10.17
CA ARG A 263 -19.66 8.41 -9.22
C ARG A 263 -19.85 7.06 -9.89
N LYS A 264 -20.39 7.02 -11.11
CA LYS A 264 -20.51 5.78 -11.89
C LYS A 264 -19.13 5.18 -12.20
N HIS A 265 -18.15 5.99 -12.58
CA HIS A 265 -16.79 5.53 -12.84
C HIS A 265 -16.13 4.95 -11.58
N LEU A 266 -16.27 5.60 -10.43
CA LEU A 266 -15.78 5.10 -9.15
C LEU A 266 -16.41 3.76 -8.79
N ARG A 267 -17.73 3.63 -8.89
CA ARG A 267 -18.42 2.35 -8.64
C ARG A 267 -17.91 1.24 -9.57
N ASN A 268 -17.77 1.52 -10.86
CA ASN A 268 -17.21 0.55 -11.80
C ASN A 268 -15.78 0.15 -11.43
N LYS A 269 -14.94 1.09 -10.95
CA LYS A 269 -13.59 0.77 -10.48
C LYS A 269 -13.60 -0.10 -9.23
N LEU A 270 -14.45 0.19 -8.25
CA LEU A 270 -14.61 -0.62 -7.04
C LEU A 270 -15.10 -2.03 -7.39
N GLN A 271 -16.14 -2.15 -8.22
CA GLN A 271 -16.65 -3.43 -8.70
C GLN A 271 -15.58 -4.26 -9.43
N ASN A 272 -14.76 -3.60 -10.27
CA ASN A 272 -13.66 -4.29 -10.96
C ASN A 272 -12.63 -4.83 -9.97
N VAL A 273 -12.23 -4.06 -8.95
CA VAL A 273 -11.30 -4.55 -7.92
C VAL A 273 -11.91 -5.72 -7.14
N ARG A 274 -13.19 -5.63 -6.79
CA ARG A 274 -13.93 -6.69 -6.12
C ARG A 274 -13.94 -7.99 -6.94
N ASN A 275 -14.34 -7.91 -8.21
CA ASN A 275 -14.36 -9.06 -9.13
C ASN A 275 -12.99 -9.73 -9.24
N GLU A 276 -11.92 -8.94 -9.18
CA GLU A 276 -10.55 -9.44 -9.30
C GLU A 276 -10.06 -10.18 -8.07
N PHE A 277 -10.46 -9.73 -6.88
CA PHE A 277 -10.26 -10.50 -5.66
C PHE A 277 -11.10 -11.77 -5.64
N GLU A 278 -12.37 -11.72 -6.07
CA GLU A 278 -13.22 -12.91 -6.17
C GLU A 278 -12.71 -13.95 -7.17
N ALA A 279 -12.06 -13.50 -8.24
CA ALA A 279 -11.48 -14.38 -9.26
C ALA A 279 -10.20 -15.10 -8.79
N LEU A 280 -9.66 -14.79 -7.61
CA LEU A 280 -8.50 -15.48 -7.07
C LEU A 280 -8.82 -16.94 -6.75
N LYS A 281 -7.93 -17.85 -7.14
CA LYS A 281 -8.14 -19.30 -6.98
C LYS A 281 -8.46 -19.70 -5.53
N CYS A 282 -7.74 -19.13 -4.57
CA CYS A 282 -7.93 -19.38 -3.14
C CYS A 282 -9.31 -18.94 -2.62
N MET A 283 -9.96 -17.95 -3.25
CA MET A 283 -11.33 -17.53 -2.90
C MET A 283 -12.39 -18.50 -3.40
N ARG A 284 -12.12 -19.24 -4.49
CA ARG A 284 -13.04 -20.26 -5.01
C ARG A 284 -13.09 -21.51 -4.14
N THR A 285 -11.94 -21.90 -3.57
CA THR A 285 -11.85 -23.05 -2.65
C THR A 285 -12.47 -22.75 -1.28
N ALA A 286 -12.38 -21.50 -0.81
CA ALA A 286 -13.00 -21.06 0.46
C ALA A 286 -14.54 -21.04 0.42
N ARG A 287 -15.15 -20.93 -0.78
CA ARG A 287 -16.62 -20.98 -0.96
C ARG A 287 -17.19 -22.40 -1.06
N GLN A 288 -16.33 -23.42 -1.16
CA GLN A 288 -16.72 -24.83 -1.29
C GLN A 288 -16.58 -25.63 0.01
N LYS A 289 -16.14 -24.98 1.09
CA LYS A 289 -16.13 -25.50 2.45
C LYS A 289 -17.16 -24.74 3.27
#